data_AF-K2D9J4-F1
#
_entry.id   AF-K2D9J4-F1
#
_cell.length_a   1.000
_cell.length_b   1.000
_cell.length_c   1.000
_cell.angle_alpha   90.00
_cell.angle_beta   90.00
_cell.angle_gamma   90.00
#
_symmetry.space_group_name_H-M   'P 1'
#
loop_
_entity.id
_entity.type
_entity.pdbx_description
1 polymer ?
#
loop_
_entity_poly.entity_id
_entity_poly.type
_entity_poly.pdbx_seq_one_letter_code
_entity_poly.pdbx_strand_id
1 'polypeptide(L)'
;MFYKERVFKYIIFLVLLSSAIGFYLTFFQNIYENHYLKDNTSISLEKAKGILVEQPQATTIESINEFLNKNTAKNDYVLFYPYHPLFYFIFERKNPSKDPTYYVRAWRFYDDDVIISEIKQKKTKYIITYGPYDFDTKLSDFIISKKKVSSFGSVVIFKIQY
;
A
#
# COMPACT_ATOMS: atom_id res chain seq x y z
N MET A 1 -41.80 -46.26 13.54
CA MET A 1 -40.55 -46.46 12.78
C MET A 1 -40.32 -45.35 11.73
N PHE A 2 -41.34 -45.00 10.92
CA PHE A 2 -41.27 -43.97 9.86
C PHE A 2 -40.84 -42.54 10.27
N TYR A 3 -41.06 -42.11 11.51
CA TYR A 3 -40.69 -40.75 11.95
C TYR A 3 -39.17 -40.54 12.01
N LYS A 4 -38.42 -41.54 12.51
CA LYS A 4 -36.95 -41.48 12.61
C LYS A 4 -36.28 -41.42 11.24
N GLU A 5 -36.82 -42.16 10.27
CA GLU A 5 -36.30 -42.15 8.89
C GLU A 5 -36.53 -40.80 8.18
N ARG A 6 -37.67 -40.14 8.41
CA ARG A 6 -37.91 -38.80 7.87
C ARG A 6 -36.95 -37.78 8.46
N VAL A 7 -36.79 -37.77 9.79
CA VAL A 7 -35.87 -36.86 10.48
C VAL A 7 -34.43 -37.05 10.00
N PHE A 8 -33.99 -38.31 9.84
CA PHE A 8 -32.66 -38.61 9.33
C PHE A 8 -32.43 -38.08 7.90
N LYS A 9 -33.43 -38.23 7.01
CA LYS A 9 -33.37 -37.67 5.65
C LYS A 9 -33.29 -36.15 5.64
N TYR A 10 -34.00 -35.47 6.54
CA TYR A 10 -33.92 -34.00 6.67
C TYR A 10 -32.54 -33.54 7.14
N ILE A 11 -31.92 -34.26 8.08
CA ILE A 11 -30.56 -33.94 8.54
C ILE A 11 -29.55 -34.10 7.39
N ILE A 12 -29.61 -35.20 6.64
CA ILE A 12 -28.74 -35.41 5.47
C ILE A 12 -28.95 -34.29 4.44
N PHE A 13 -30.20 -33.93 4.15
CA PHE A 13 -30.51 -32.86 3.21
C PHE A 13 -29.93 -31.52 3.66
N LEU A 14 -30.06 -31.17 4.94
CA LEU A 14 -29.50 -29.93 5.49
C LEU A 14 -27.98 -29.89 5.40
N VAL A 15 -27.30 -31.00 5.69
CA VAL A 15 -25.83 -31.10 5.58
C VAL A 15 -25.37 -30.97 4.14
N LEU A 16 -26.06 -31.61 3.19
CA LEU A 16 -25.74 -31.48 1.77
C LEU A 16 -25.99 -30.06 1.27
N LEU A 17 -27.10 -29.44 1.70
CA LEU A 17 -27.45 -28.07 1.32
C LEU A 17 -26.44 -27.06 1.87
N SER A 18 -26.05 -27.17 3.15
CA SER A 18 -25.03 -26.29 3.74
C SER A 18 -23.67 -26.47 3.09
N SER A 19 -23.30 -27.71 2.74
CA SER A 19 -22.06 -28.00 2.00
C SER A 19 -22.10 -27.39 0.60
N ALA A 20 -23.21 -27.55 -0.13
CA ALA A 20 -23.39 -26.98 -1.46
C ALA A 20 -23.36 -25.45 -1.43
N ILE A 21 -23.98 -24.81 -0.43
CA ILE A 21 -23.90 -23.36 -0.22
C ILE A 21 -22.45 -22.95 0.05
N GLY A 22 -21.73 -23.65 0.93
CA GLY A 22 -20.31 -23.37 1.22
C GLY A 22 -19.43 -23.44 -0.02
N PHE A 23 -19.61 -24.48 -0.86
CA PHE A 23 -18.93 -24.60 -2.15
C PHE A 23 -19.32 -23.50 -3.13
N TYR A 24 -20.61 -23.17 -3.22
CA TYR A 24 -21.09 -22.11 -4.10
C TYR A 24 -20.46 -20.76 -3.73
N LEU A 25 -20.44 -20.40 -2.44
CA LEU A 25 -19.82 -19.18 -1.95
C LEU A 25 -18.30 -19.17 -2.20
N THR A 26 -17.64 -20.32 -2.01
CA THR A 26 -16.18 -20.44 -2.22
C THR A 26 -15.80 -20.30 -3.70
N PHE A 27 -16.51 -20.99 -4.61
CA PHE A 27 -16.15 -21.06 -6.02
C PHE A 27 -16.74 -19.94 -6.87
N PHE A 28 -17.94 -19.44 -6.56
CA PHE A 28 -18.66 -18.51 -7.44
C PHE A 28 -18.75 -17.08 -6.90
N GLN A 29 -18.54 -16.83 -5.60
CA GLN A 29 -18.55 -15.46 -5.07
C GLN A 29 -17.17 -14.80 -5.02
N ASN A 30 -16.12 -15.38 -5.62
CA ASN A 30 -14.78 -14.78 -5.64
C ASN A 30 -14.28 -14.33 -4.25
N ILE A 31 -14.77 -14.94 -3.16
CA ILE A 31 -14.34 -14.59 -1.80
C ILE A 31 -12.84 -14.92 -1.63
N TYR A 32 -12.35 -15.86 -2.44
CA TYR A 32 -10.93 -16.14 -2.67
C TYR A 32 -10.51 -15.73 -4.08
N GLU A 33 -10.82 -14.51 -4.52
CA GLU A 33 -10.11 -13.94 -5.66
C GLU A 33 -8.61 -14.06 -5.34
N ASN A 34 -7.94 -15.00 -6.02
CA ASN A 34 -6.56 -15.35 -5.75
C ASN A 34 -5.66 -14.17 -6.13
N HIS A 35 -5.52 -13.19 -5.24
CA HIS A 35 -4.60 -12.06 -5.43
C HIS A 35 -3.19 -12.55 -5.78
N TYR A 36 -2.78 -13.69 -5.24
CA TYR A 36 -1.50 -14.34 -5.54
C TYR A 36 -1.32 -14.80 -7.00
N LEU A 37 -2.40 -15.07 -7.74
CA LEU A 37 -2.30 -15.43 -9.16
C LEU A 37 -2.12 -14.19 -10.07
N LYS A 38 -2.43 -12.99 -9.55
CA LYS A 38 -2.25 -11.72 -10.27
C LYS A 38 -0.82 -11.18 -10.13
N ASP A 39 -0.11 -11.56 -9.07
CA ASP A 39 1.29 -11.23 -8.83
C ASP A 39 2.24 -12.10 -9.68
N ASN A 40 2.32 -11.79 -10.97
CA ASN A 40 3.10 -12.57 -11.94
C ASN A 40 4.23 -11.77 -12.62
N THR A 41 4.41 -10.49 -12.24
CA THR A 41 5.39 -9.61 -12.86
C THR A 41 6.51 -9.28 -11.88
N SER A 42 7.76 -9.54 -12.29
CA SER A 42 8.93 -9.11 -11.51
C SER A 42 9.22 -7.64 -11.78
N ILE A 43 9.56 -6.90 -10.73
CA ILE A 43 10.09 -5.54 -10.85
C ILE A 43 11.51 -5.62 -11.45
N SER A 44 11.83 -4.77 -12.44
CA SER A 44 13.14 -4.79 -13.13
C SER A 44 14.31 -4.16 -12.34
N LEU A 45 14.07 -3.76 -11.08
CA LEU A 45 15.07 -3.13 -10.23
C LEU A 45 15.93 -4.17 -9.49
N GLU A 46 17.24 -3.95 -9.42
CA GLU A 46 18.19 -4.88 -8.80
C GLU A 46 17.79 -5.26 -7.36
N LYS A 47 17.44 -4.26 -6.54
CA LYS A 47 17.00 -4.47 -5.14
C LYS A 47 15.60 -5.05 -4.99
N ALA A 48 14.80 -5.05 -6.06
CA ALA A 48 13.46 -5.63 -6.06
C ALA A 48 13.41 -6.96 -6.83
N LYS A 49 14.57 -7.52 -7.21
CA LYS A 49 14.64 -8.77 -7.95
C LYS A 49 13.98 -9.89 -7.16
N GLY A 50 13.03 -10.59 -7.80
CA GLY A 50 12.27 -11.66 -7.17
C GLY A 50 11.05 -11.20 -6.36
N ILE A 51 10.81 -9.88 -6.25
CA ILE A 51 9.53 -9.37 -5.76
C ILE A 51 8.53 -9.44 -6.92
N LEU A 52 7.49 -10.25 -6.74
CA LEU A 52 6.39 -10.38 -7.68
C LEU A 52 5.27 -9.44 -7.27
N VAL A 53 4.75 -8.71 -8.25
CA VAL A 53 3.61 -7.80 -8.11
C VAL A 53 2.76 -7.87 -9.39
N GLU A 54 1.56 -7.31 -9.33
CA GLU A 54 0.77 -7.08 -10.54
C GLU A 54 1.49 -6.11 -11.50
N GLN A 55 1.33 -6.31 -12.80
CA GLN A 55 1.98 -5.49 -13.84
C GLN A 55 1.80 -3.97 -13.66
N PRO A 56 0.61 -3.43 -13.32
CA PRO A 56 0.45 -1.99 -13.10
C PRO A 56 1.28 -1.45 -11.93
N GLN A 57 1.50 -2.28 -10.90
CA GLN A 57 2.32 -1.93 -9.75
C GLN A 57 3.79 -1.92 -10.13
N ALA A 58 4.27 -2.91 -10.90
CA ALA A 58 5.63 -2.94 -11.42
C ALA A 58 5.95 -1.66 -12.22
N THR A 59 5.09 -1.29 -13.18
CA THR A 59 5.26 -0.07 -13.97
C THR A 59 5.27 1.19 -13.11
N THR A 60 4.41 1.24 -12.07
CA THR A 60 4.37 2.38 -11.14
C THR A 60 5.67 2.49 -10.34
N ILE A 61 6.18 1.38 -9.80
CA ILE A 61 7.43 1.32 -9.03
C ILE A 61 8.63 1.74 -9.91
N GLU A 62 8.68 1.26 -11.15
CA GLU A 62 9.73 1.63 -12.11
C GLU A 62 9.68 3.12 -12.46
N SER A 63 8.48 3.66 -12.70
CA SER A 63 8.27 5.09 -12.97
C SER A 63 8.72 5.98 -11.80
N ILE A 64 8.45 5.54 -10.55
CA ILE A 64 8.93 6.22 -9.35
C ILE A 64 10.46 6.20 -9.28
N ASN A 65 11.08 5.05 -9.55
CA ASN A 65 12.53 4.91 -9.54
C ASN A 65 13.19 5.83 -10.59
N GLU A 66 12.66 5.86 -11.82
CA GLU A 66 13.15 6.76 -12.88
C GLU A 66 13.02 8.23 -12.47
N PHE A 67 11.86 8.62 -11.94
CA PHE A 67 11.64 9.96 -11.42
C PHE A 67 12.67 10.32 -10.34
N LEU A 68 12.87 9.43 -9.36
CA LEU A 68 13.80 9.66 -8.26
C LEU A 68 15.24 9.74 -8.75
N ASN A 69 15.68 8.86 -9.66
CA ASN A 69 17.05 8.88 -10.17
C ASN A 69 17.35 10.12 -11.01
N LYS A 70 16.33 10.69 -11.69
CA LYS A 70 16.48 11.94 -12.42
C LYS A 70 16.54 13.17 -11.51
N ASN A 71 15.84 13.15 -10.37
CA ASN A 71 15.58 14.35 -9.57
C ASN A 71 16.28 14.37 -8.20
N THR A 72 16.88 13.26 -7.77
CA THR A 72 17.52 13.10 -6.47
C THR A 72 18.76 12.23 -6.57
N ALA A 73 19.73 12.45 -5.69
CA ALA A 73 20.86 11.56 -5.51
C ALA A 73 20.46 10.34 -4.66
N LYS A 74 21.24 9.26 -4.75
CA LYS A 74 21.15 8.17 -3.77
C LYS A 74 21.34 8.76 -2.37
N ASN A 75 20.61 8.21 -1.39
CA ASN A 75 20.61 8.68 0.00
C ASN A 75 20.03 10.08 0.27
N ASP A 76 19.49 10.79 -0.74
CA ASP A 76 18.67 11.97 -0.48
C ASP A 76 17.45 11.61 0.38
N TYR A 77 16.99 12.58 1.17
CA TYR A 77 15.77 12.44 1.96
C TYR A 77 14.53 12.61 1.09
N VAL A 78 13.66 11.59 1.12
CA VAL A 78 12.36 11.55 0.47
C VAL A 78 11.36 10.98 1.46
N LEU A 79 10.19 11.58 1.61
CA LEU A 79 9.14 11.02 2.45
C LEU A 79 8.23 10.13 1.61
N PHE A 80 8.01 8.88 2.01
CA PHE A 80 6.92 8.05 1.51
C PHE A 80 5.76 8.11 2.52
N TYR A 81 4.56 8.50 2.06
CA TYR A 81 3.41 8.77 2.91
C TYR A 81 2.12 8.09 2.39
N PRO A 82 1.45 7.23 3.18
CA PRO A 82 1.84 6.75 4.51
C PRO A 82 3.18 5.99 4.51
N TYR A 83 3.71 5.65 5.69
CA TYR A 83 5.03 5.05 5.78
C TYR A 83 5.12 3.69 5.04
N HIS A 84 6.06 3.58 4.10
CA HIS A 84 6.33 2.37 3.32
C HIS A 84 7.82 1.99 3.39
N PRO A 85 8.25 1.12 4.33
CA PRO A 85 9.67 0.78 4.55
C PRO A 85 10.32 0.16 3.31
N LEU A 86 9.56 -0.65 2.58
CA LEU A 86 10.04 -1.35 1.39
C LEU A 86 10.50 -0.37 0.29
N PHE A 87 9.84 0.78 0.14
CA PHE A 87 10.23 1.78 -0.85
C PHE A 87 11.58 2.43 -0.54
N TYR A 88 11.90 2.64 0.74
CA TYR A 88 13.24 3.11 1.12
C TYR A 88 14.34 2.13 0.74
N PHE A 89 14.07 0.82 0.90
CA PHE A 89 15.00 -0.23 0.50
C PHE A 89 15.16 -0.29 -1.03
N ILE A 90 14.05 -0.32 -1.78
CA ILE A 90 14.06 -0.43 -3.25
C ILE A 90 14.70 0.79 -3.90
N PHE A 91 14.31 1.99 -3.48
CA PHE A 91 14.72 3.24 -4.14
C PHE A 91 15.98 3.86 -3.53
N GLU A 92 16.58 3.28 -2.50
CA GLU A 92 17.82 3.80 -1.88
C GLU A 92 17.72 5.27 -1.45
N ARG A 93 16.58 5.64 -0.84
CA ARG A 93 16.34 6.97 -0.25
C ARG A 93 16.29 6.87 1.27
N LYS A 94 16.57 7.98 1.95
CA LYS A 94 16.50 8.04 3.42
C LYS A 94 15.14 8.54 3.87
N ASN A 95 14.60 7.93 4.93
CA ASN A 95 13.43 8.45 5.62
C ASN A 95 13.82 9.72 6.39
N PRO A 96 13.18 10.88 6.14
CA PRO A 96 13.42 12.06 6.93
C PRO A 96 12.84 11.95 8.34
N SER A 97 11.87 11.08 8.62
CA SER A 97 11.35 10.96 9.98
C SER A 97 12.05 9.87 10.79
N LYS A 98 12.24 10.12 12.09
CA LYS A 98 12.65 9.07 13.04
C LYS A 98 11.52 8.09 13.35
N ASP A 99 10.27 8.47 13.11
CA ASP A 99 9.08 7.69 13.43
C ASP A 99 8.83 6.66 12.31
N PRO A 100 9.21 5.39 12.52
CA PRO A 100 9.32 4.40 11.45
C PRO A 100 8.00 3.66 11.22
N THR A 101 6.89 4.17 11.72
CA THR A 101 5.61 3.45 11.72
C THR A 101 4.41 4.37 11.53
N TYR A 102 4.58 5.56 10.92
CA TYR A 102 3.43 6.44 10.65
C TYR A 102 2.41 5.72 9.77
N TYR A 103 1.45 5.10 10.46
CA TYR A 103 0.39 4.30 9.92
C TYR A 103 -0.89 5.04 10.24
N VAL A 104 -1.74 5.21 9.23
CA VAL A 104 -2.92 6.05 9.32
C VAL A 104 -3.83 5.68 10.49
N ARG A 105 -3.92 4.41 10.90
CA ARG A 105 -4.74 4.02 12.07
C ARG A 105 -4.09 4.35 13.43
N ALA A 106 -2.78 4.53 13.44
CA ALA A 106 -1.97 4.84 14.62
C ALA A 106 -1.50 6.32 14.63
N TRP A 107 -1.97 7.14 13.68
CA TRP A 107 -1.49 8.51 13.47
C TRP A 107 -1.50 9.38 14.76
N ARG A 108 -2.48 9.16 15.65
CA ARG A 108 -2.61 9.84 16.96
C ARG A 108 -1.43 9.61 17.91
N PHE A 109 -0.59 8.62 17.67
CA PHE A 109 0.61 8.34 18.46
C PHE A 109 1.86 9.06 17.97
N TYR A 110 1.75 9.81 16.86
CA TYR A 110 2.85 10.58 16.29
C TYR A 110 2.56 12.06 16.36
N ASP A 111 3.61 12.86 16.48
CA ASP A 111 3.53 14.31 16.50
C ASP A 111 3.82 14.84 15.09
N ASP A 112 2.78 15.28 14.39
CA ASP A 112 2.88 15.85 13.05
C ASP A 112 3.86 17.03 13.00
N ASP A 113 3.93 17.85 14.06
CA ASP A 113 4.84 19.00 14.09
C ASP A 113 6.31 18.54 14.14
N VAL A 114 6.59 17.44 14.85
CA VAL A 114 7.92 16.80 14.84
C VAL A 114 8.25 16.29 13.45
N ILE A 115 7.37 15.54 12.80
CA ILE A 115 7.62 15.01 11.45
C ILE A 115 7.85 16.14 10.45
N ILE A 116 7.02 17.18 10.48
CA ILE A 116 7.17 18.37 9.63
C ILE A 116 8.51 19.08 9.90
N SER A 117 8.92 19.18 11.17
CA SER A 117 10.21 19.78 11.52
C SER A 117 11.39 18.98 10.96
N GLU A 118 11.32 17.64 11.02
CA GLU A 118 12.35 16.75 10.49
C GLU A 118 12.43 16.81 8.97
N ILE A 119 11.27 16.86 8.29
CA ILE A 119 11.17 17.06 6.84
C ILE A 119 11.95 18.32 6.44
N LYS A 120 11.71 19.43 7.16
CA LYS A 120 12.36 20.72 6.91
C LYS A 120 13.85 20.70 7.23
N GLN A 121 14.23 20.21 8.42
CA GLN A 121 15.62 20.17 8.87
C GLN A 121 16.50 19.34 7.94
N LYS A 122 15.99 18.19 7.48
CA LYS A 122 16.72 17.27 6.59
C LYS A 122 16.63 17.68 5.11
N LYS A 123 16.03 18.83 4.80
CA LYS A 123 15.87 19.37 3.43
C LYS A 123 15.29 18.34 2.47
N THR A 124 14.27 17.62 2.93
CA THR A 124 13.54 16.63 2.12
C THR A 124 13.09 17.28 0.82
N LYS A 125 13.36 16.64 -0.32
CA LYS A 125 13.07 17.23 -1.63
C LYS A 125 11.66 16.91 -2.13
N TYR A 126 11.22 15.68 -1.88
CA TYR A 126 9.96 15.15 -2.40
C TYR A 126 9.20 14.38 -1.33
N ILE A 127 7.87 14.42 -1.45
CA ILE A 127 6.94 13.57 -0.73
C ILE A 127 6.20 12.74 -1.78
N ILE A 128 6.22 11.42 -1.62
CA ILE A 128 5.59 10.47 -2.50
C ILE A 128 4.44 9.83 -1.74
N THR A 129 3.22 10.04 -2.22
CA THR A 129 2.02 9.47 -1.60
C THR A 129 1.49 8.27 -2.34
N TYR A 130 0.98 7.27 -1.62
CA TYR A 130 0.34 6.07 -2.20
C TYR A 130 -1.04 5.87 -1.59
N GLY A 131 -2.08 5.81 -2.43
CA GLY A 131 -3.47 5.64 -1.96
C GLY A 131 -4.05 6.93 -1.36
N PRO A 132 -5.03 6.85 -0.42
CA PRO A 132 -5.53 8.03 0.25
C PRO A 132 -4.39 8.67 1.06
N TYR A 133 -4.19 9.97 0.87
CA TYR A 133 -3.23 10.78 1.62
C TYR A 133 -3.87 12.04 2.21
N ASP A 134 -5.15 12.27 1.92
CA ASP A 134 -5.97 13.33 2.50
C ASP A 134 -6.64 12.78 3.76
N PHE A 135 -5.97 13.04 4.88
CA PHE A 135 -6.42 12.69 6.22
C PHE A 135 -6.60 13.97 7.04
N ASP A 136 -7.44 13.92 8.06
CA ASP A 136 -7.66 15.04 8.99
C ASP A 136 -6.47 15.22 9.95
N THR A 137 -5.30 15.58 9.40
CA THR A 137 -4.02 15.72 10.13
C THR A 137 -3.21 16.90 9.60
N LYS A 138 -2.40 17.53 10.45
CA LYS A 138 -1.53 18.65 10.05
C LYS A 138 -0.50 18.24 9.00
N LEU A 139 0.00 17.00 9.09
CA LEU A 139 0.94 16.47 8.11
C LEU A 139 0.29 16.31 6.74
N SER A 140 -0.95 15.80 6.68
CA SER A 140 -1.74 15.74 5.44
C SER A 140 -1.91 17.14 4.83
N ASP A 141 -2.38 18.11 5.62
CA ASP A 141 -2.53 19.50 5.19
C ASP A 141 -1.21 20.08 4.65
N PHE A 142 -0.11 19.84 5.37
CA PHE A 142 1.22 20.26 4.96
C PHE A 142 1.63 19.65 3.60
N ILE A 143 1.31 18.38 3.34
CA ILE A 143 1.61 17.68 2.08
C ILE A 143 0.76 18.26 0.94
N ILE A 144 -0.54 18.39 1.15
CA ILE A 144 -1.50 18.89 0.16
C ILE A 144 -1.17 20.34 -0.21
N SER A 145 -0.64 21.12 0.73
CA SER A 145 -0.16 22.49 0.48
C SER A 145 1.02 22.56 -0.50
N LYS A 146 1.68 21.45 -0.85
CA LYS A 146 2.88 21.45 -1.70
C LYS A 146 2.54 21.33 -3.18
N LYS A 147 3.50 21.72 -4.02
CA LYS A 147 3.33 21.64 -5.47
C LYS A 147 3.37 20.17 -5.92
N LYS A 148 2.25 19.67 -6.44
CA LYS A 148 2.21 18.41 -7.20
C LYS A 148 3.08 18.53 -8.46
N VAL A 149 4.00 17.59 -8.66
CA VAL A 149 4.95 17.59 -9.80
C VAL A 149 4.83 16.37 -10.70
N SER A 150 4.28 15.26 -10.20
CA SER A 150 4.02 14.07 -11.01
C SER A 150 2.90 13.21 -10.41
N SER A 151 2.40 12.25 -11.19
CA SER A 151 1.42 11.25 -10.79
C SER A 151 1.63 9.96 -11.57
N PHE A 152 1.59 8.80 -10.91
CA PHE A 152 1.72 7.48 -11.52
C PHE A 152 0.65 6.56 -10.93
N GLY A 153 -0.45 6.34 -11.65
CA GLY A 153 -1.60 5.59 -11.10
C GLY A 153 -2.14 6.24 -9.82
N SER A 154 -2.17 5.48 -8.72
CA SER A 154 -2.59 5.95 -7.40
C SER A 154 -1.51 6.74 -6.63
N VAL A 155 -0.34 6.94 -7.23
CA VAL A 155 0.78 7.66 -6.63
C VAL A 155 0.79 9.12 -7.04
N VAL A 156 1.04 10.01 -6.08
CA VAL A 156 1.22 11.44 -6.30
C VAL A 156 2.54 11.90 -5.72
N ILE A 157 3.28 12.71 -6.47
CA ILE A 157 4.57 13.25 -6.02
C ILE A 157 4.46 14.76 -5.82
N PHE A 158 4.82 15.20 -4.62
CA PHE A 158 4.87 16.59 -4.21
C PHE A 158 6.31 17.06 -4.06
N LYS A 159 6.60 18.27 -4.56
CA LYS A 159 7.89 18.93 -4.37
C LYS A 159 7.83 19.88 -3.18
N ILE A 160 8.80 19.76 -2.27
CA ILE A 160 8.94 20.69 -1.16
C ILE A 160 9.78 21.87 -1.65
N GLN A 161 9.25 23.08 -1.47
CA GLN A 161 9.98 24.34 -1.65
C GLN A 161 10.19 24.94 -0.26
N TYR A 162 11.41 25.40 0.00
CA TYR A 162 11.82 26.06 1.24
C TYR A 162 11.94 27.56 1.00
#